data_AF-A0A1E5GR36-F1
#
_entry.id   AF-A0A1E5GR36-F1
#
_cell.length_a   1.000
_cell.length_b   1.000
_cell.length_c   1.000
_cell.angle_alpha   90.00
_cell.angle_beta   90.00
_cell.angle_gamma   90.00
#
_symmetry.space_group_name_H-M   'P 1'
#
loop_
_entity.id
_entity.type
_entity.pdbx_description
1 polymer ?
#
loop_
_entity_poly.entity_id
_entity_poly.type
_entity_poly.pdbx_seq_one_letter_code
_entity_poly.pdbx_strand_id
1 'polypeptide(L)'
;MREEMSTPFLPLGSILRLEEPENDQILYVVVARAIAKNEMDAIFSRYKVAPHPFGDVPSQEVFTISADQIAEIIFEGYSDQKDQEFLDDLLVKMANGPIVAPEAPEPEVIQEPEPILDEAEQLQEDPFYKFRE
;
A
#
# COMPACT_ATOMS: atom_id res chain seq x y z
N MET A 1 -27.27 13.53 -2.34
CA MET A 1 -26.32 14.50 -1.73
C MET A 1 -24.93 13.96 -1.98
N ARG A 2 -23.98 14.80 -2.39
CA ARG A 2 -22.57 14.37 -2.43
C ARG A 2 -22.11 14.34 -0.97
N GLU A 3 -21.55 13.23 -0.53
CA GLU A 3 -20.89 13.19 0.78
C GLU A 3 -19.65 14.10 0.70
N GLU A 4 -19.47 14.97 1.69
CA GLU A 4 -18.35 15.91 1.74
C GLU A 4 -17.31 15.48 2.76
N MET A 5 -16.04 15.70 2.43
CA MET A 5 -14.92 15.42 3.31
C MET A 5 -14.83 16.47 4.42
N SER A 6 -14.65 16.02 5.66
CA SER A 6 -14.40 16.87 6.82
C SER A 6 -12.93 17.27 6.98
N THR A 7 -12.03 16.61 6.26
CA THR A 7 -10.59 16.88 6.28
C THR A 7 -10.02 16.92 4.87
N PRO A 8 -8.89 17.60 4.62
CA PRO A 8 -8.22 17.57 3.32
C PRO A 8 -7.91 16.14 2.87
N PHE A 9 -7.87 15.88 1.56
CA PHE A 9 -7.46 14.59 1.00
C PHE A 9 -6.12 14.75 0.27
N LEU A 10 -5.03 14.64 1.04
CA LEU A 10 -3.69 14.96 0.56
C LEU A 10 -3.23 14.03 -0.58
N PRO A 11 -2.50 14.58 -1.58
CA PRO A 11 -1.93 13.78 -2.66
C PRO A 11 -0.80 12.86 -2.16
N LEU A 12 -0.53 11.79 -2.91
CA LEU A 12 0.62 10.93 -2.65
C LEU A 12 1.93 11.71 -2.82
N GLY A 13 2.93 11.36 -2.00
CA GLY A 13 4.22 12.06 -1.98
C GLY A 13 4.21 13.38 -1.20
N SER A 14 3.08 13.79 -0.62
CA SER A 14 3.05 14.91 0.32
C SER A 14 3.95 14.64 1.52
N ILE A 15 4.65 15.67 2.00
CA ILE A 15 5.59 15.61 3.11
C ILE A 15 4.99 16.34 4.30
N LEU A 16 4.96 15.67 5.45
CA LEU A 16 4.25 16.08 6.64
C LEU A 16 5.18 16.11 7.86
N ARG A 17 4.84 16.97 8.81
CA ARG A 17 5.22 16.85 10.21
C ARG A 17 3.99 16.45 11.02
N LEU A 18 4.16 15.53 11.96
CA LEU A 18 3.09 15.08 12.86
C LEU A 18 3.15 15.84 14.18
N GLU A 19 2.02 15.93 14.89
CA GLU A 19 1.89 16.60 16.20
C GLU A 19 2.83 15.99 17.27
N GLU A 20 3.21 14.72 17.12
CA GLU A 20 4.21 14.05 17.95
C GLU A 20 5.09 13.17 17.06
N PRO A 21 6.40 13.37 17.13
CA PRO A 21 7.21 12.41 17.87
C PRO A 21 8.11 13.14 18.87
N GLU A 22 8.69 12.40 19.82
CA GLU A 22 9.73 12.86 20.76
C GLU A 22 10.98 13.49 20.08
N ASN A 23 10.94 13.68 18.76
CA ASN A 23 11.99 14.16 17.89
C ASN A 23 11.38 14.97 16.72
N ASP A 24 11.21 16.28 16.91
CA ASP A 24 10.60 17.27 15.97
C ASP A 24 11.21 17.33 14.54
N GLN A 25 12.24 16.53 14.29
CA GLN A 25 13.03 16.53 13.07
C GLN A 25 12.58 15.50 12.03
N ILE A 26 11.79 14.49 12.42
CA ILE A 26 11.38 13.44 11.48
C ILE A 26 10.22 13.96 10.61
N LEU A 27 10.43 13.88 9.30
CA LEU A 27 9.39 14.14 8.30
C LEU A 27 8.80 12.83 7.81
N TYR A 28 7.57 12.87 7.34
CA TYR A 28 6.83 11.71 6.89
C TYR A 28 6.29 11.93 5.48
N VAL A 29 6.42 10.93 4.62
CA VAL A 29 5.91 10.96 3.24
C VAL A 29 4.63 10.16 3.16
N VAL A 30 3.57 10.73 2.59
CA VAL A 30 2.32 10.02 2.31
C VAL A 30 2.54 8.99 1.20
N VAL A 31 2.42 7.70 1.55
CA VAL A 31 2.62 6.57 0.62
C VAL A 31 1.34 5.81 0.29
N ALA A 32 0.30 5.96 1.11
CA ALA A 32 -1.05 5.52 0.77
C ALA A 32 -2.09 6.44 1.40
N ARG A 33 -3.32 6.40 0.86
CA ARG A 33 -4.44 7.23 1.30
C ARG A 33 -5.73 6.42 1.31
N ALA A 34 -6.61 6.74 2.23
CA ALA A 34 -7.94 6.15 2.37
C ALA A 34 -8.89 7.18 2.97
N ILE A 35 -10.18 6.87 2.95
CA ILE A 35 -11.20 7.61 3.71
C ILE A 35 -11.81 6.68 4.76
N ALA A 36 -12.36 7.27 5.82
CA ALA A 36 -13.12 6.57 6.84
C ALA A 36 -14.31 7.43 7.27
N LYS A 37 -15.34 6.78 7.79
CA LYS A 37 -16.55 7.42 8.31
C LYS A 37 -16.63 7.18 9.81
N ASN A 38 -16.86 8.23 10.60
CA ASN A 38 -17.04 8.10 12.05
C ASN A 38 -18.52 7.83 12.41
N GLU A 39 -18.81 7.68 13.70
CA GLU A 39 -20.16 7.45 14.21
C GLU A 39 -21.14 8.61 13.96
N MET A 40 -20.64 9.81 13.68
CA MET A 40 -21.42 11.01 13.36
C MET A 40 -21.60 11.21 11.85
N ASP A 41 -21.36 10.16 11.05
CA ASP A 41 -21.37 10.18 9.58
C ASP A 41 -20.36 11.15 8.93
N ALA A 42 -19.40 11.68 9.68
CA ALA A 42 -18.37 12.55 9.13
C ALA A 42 -17.27 11.72 8.45
N ILE A 43 -16.93 12.08 7.21
CA ILE A 43 -15.92 11.40 6.42
C ILE A 43 -14.59 12.14 6.57
N PHE A 44 -13.54 11.42 6.91
CA PHE A 44 -12.21 11.96 7.12
C PHE A 44 -11.14 11.13 6.42
N SER A 45 -10.04 11.78 6.12
CA SER A 45 -8.89 11.18 5.44
C SER A 45 -8.02 10.40 6.42
N ARG A 46 -7.52 9.27 5.93
CA ARG A 46 -6.46 8.49 6.57
C ARG A 46 -5.31 8.33 5.59
N TYR A 47 -4.11 8.25 6.12
CA TYR A 47 -2.89 8.11 5.33
C TYR A 47 -2.05 6.97 5.89
N LYS A 48 -1.34 6.27 5.01
CA LYS A 48 -0.12 5.58 5.43
C LYS A 48 1.05 6.48 5.13
N VAL A 49 1.96 6.57 6.09
CA VAL A 49 3.15 7.41 5.98
C VAL A 49 4.41 6.60 6.22
N ALA A 50 5.44 6.93 5.44
CA ALA A 50 6.78 6.39 5.61
C ALA A 50 7.72 7.48 6.17
N PRO A 51 8.59 7.17 7.13
CA PRO A 51 9.54 8.15 7.66
C PRO A 51 10.60 8.51 6.62
N HIS A 52 10.89 9.78 6.46
CA HIS A 52 11.96 10.29 5.60
C HIS A 52 13.26 10.46 6.39
N PRO A 53 14.44 10.11 5.83
CA PRO A 53 14.69 9.59 4.47
C PRO A 53 14.60 8.06 4.36
N PHE A 54 14.25 7.36 5.42
CA PHE A 54 14.49 5.93 5.55
C PHE A 54 13.52 5.04 4.75
N GLY A 55 12.25 5.43 4.66
CA GLY A 55 11.21 4.62 4.03
C GLY A 55 10.77 3.44 4.92
N ASP A 56 10.41 2.32 4.28
CA ASP A 56 10.04 1.07 4.93
C ASP A 56 11.28 0.19 5.11
N VAL A 57 11.91 0.26 6.28
CA VAL A 57 13.14 -0.47 6.60
C VAL A 57 12.96 -1.22 7.92
N PRO A 58 13.75 -2.28 8.22
CA PRO A 58 13.52 -3.08 9.43
C PRO A 58 13.53 -2.32 10.77
N SER A 59 14.13 -1.12 10.82
CA SER A 59 14.17 -0.27 12.01
C SER A 59 13.03 0.77 12.08
N GLN A 60 12.26 0.94 11.01
CA GLN A 60 11.26 2.00 10.88
C GLN A 60 10.10 1.54 10.00
N GLU A 61 8.90 1.59 10.54
CA GLU A 61 7.71 1.05 9.87
C GLU A 61 6.90 2.14 9.16
N VAL A 62 6.19 1.72 8.12
CA VAL A 62 5.09 2.49 7.54
C VAL A 62 3.84 2.30 8.40
N PHE A 63 3.33 3.38 8.98
CA PHE A 63 2.15 3.34 9.85
C PHE A 63 1.00 4.21 9.33
N THR A 64 -0.18 3.99 9.90
CA THR A 64 -1.40 4.73 9.53
C THR A 64 -1.61 5.91 10.46
N ILE A 65 -1.99 7.05 9.89
CA ILE A 65 -2.38 8.25 10.61
C ILE A 65 -3.74 8.77 10.11
N SER A 66 -4.40 9.54 10.96
CA SER A 66 -5.56 10.36 10.61
C SER A 66 -5.13 11.81 10.37
N ALA A 67 -5.96 12.58 9.65
CA ALA A 67 -5.62 13.95 9.26
C ALA A 67 -5.44 14.93 10.44
N ASP A 68 -6.04 14.65 11.60
CA ASP A 68 -5.89 15.40 12.85
C ASP A 68 -4.53 15.23 13.52
N GLN A 69 -3.76 14.21 13.15
CA GLN A 69 -2.40 14.00 13.66
C GLN A 69 -1.34 14.80 12.89
N ILE A 70 -1.74 15.53 11.84
CA ILE A 70 -0.84 16.31 10.99
C ILE A 70 -0.68 17.71 11.60
N ALA A 71 0.53 18.03 12.05
CA ALA A 71 0.86 19.36 12.55
C ALA A 71 1.14 20.35 11.42
N GLU A 72 1.87 19.92 10.39
CA GLU A 72 2.29 20.79 9.29
C GLU A 72 2.42 20.01 7.98
N ILE A 73 1.98 20.63 6.87
CA ILE A 73 2.25 20.14 5.51
C ILE A 73 3.45 20.91 4.99
N ILE A 74 4.60 20.23 4.88
CA ILE A 74 5.86 20.81 4.42
C ILE A 74 5.88 20.93 2.89
N PHE A 75 5.31 19.94 2.22
CA PHE A 75 5.22 19.89 0.77
C PHE A 75 3.94 19.15 0.36
N GLU A 76 3.20 19.70 -0.58
CA GLU A 76 2.05 19.05 -1.19
C GLU A 76 2.51 18.21 -2.39
N GLY A 77 2.10 16.94 -2.39
CA GLY A 77 2.45 16.00 -3.45
C GLY A 77 1.83 16.35 -4.81
N TYR A 78 2.14 15.54 -5.82
CA TYR A 78 1.54 15.72 -7.14
C TYR A 78 0.06 15.34 -7.11
N SER A 79 -0.77 16.20 -7.69
CA SER A 79 -2.20 15.95 -7.90
C SER A 79 -2.61 16.33 -9.32
N ASP A 80 -3.48 15.53 -9.91
CA ASP A 80 -4.16 15.86 -11.16
C ASP A 80 -5.65 15.50 -11.15
N GLN A 81 -6.28 15.52 -12.32
CA GLN A 81 -7.70 15.19 -12.46
C GLN A 81 -8.02 13.75 -12.01
N LYS A 82 -7.10 12.79 -12.20
CA LYS A 82 -7.31 11.40 -11.79
C LYS A 82 -7.35 11.25 -10.28
N ASP A 83 -6.64 12.10 -9.54
CA ASP A 83 -6.76 12.16 -8.09
C ASP A 83 -8.16 12.56 -7.64
N GLN A 84 -8.78 13.52 -8.35
CA GLN A 84 -10.15 13.93 -8.08
C GLN A 84 -11.15 12.81 -8.40
N GLU A 85 -11.02 12.18 -9.57
CA GLU A 85 -11.86 11.04 -9.98
C GLU A 85 -11.74 9.88 -8.98
N PHE A 86 -10.54 9.61 -8.49
CA PHE A 86 -10.30 8.59 -7.46
C PHE A 86 -10.98 8.92 -6.13
N LEU A 87 -10.93 10.17 -5.67
CA LEU A 87 -11.62 10.59 -4.45
C LEU A 87 -13.15 10.49 -4.60
N ASP A 88 -13.69 10.93 -5.73
CA ASP A 88 -15.12 10.84 -6.02
C ASP A 88 -15.59 9.37 -6.00
N ASP A 89 -14.82 8.46 -6.59
CA ASP A 89 -15.07 7.02 -6.55
C ASP A 89 -15.06 6.44 -5.12
N LEU A 90 -14.13 6.89 -4.27
CA LEU A 90 -14.09 6.47 -2.87
C LEU A 90 -15.34 6.90 -2.11
N LEU A 91 -15.78 8.14 -2.30
CA LEU A 91 -16.99 8.68 -1.66
C LEU A 91 -18.24 7.91 -2.12
N VAL A 92 -18.35 7.61 -3.41
CA VAL A 92 -19.46 6.81 -3.96
C VAL A 92 -19.47 5.40 -3.37
N LYS A 93 -18.31 4.76 -3.24
CA LYS A 93 -18.21 3.41 -2.63
C LYS A 93 -18.57 3.42 -1.15
N MET A 94 -18.20 4.48 -0.42
CA MET A 94 -18.53 4.62 0.99
C MET A 94 -20.04 4.78 1.22
N ALA A 95 -20.71 5.60 0.39
CA ALA A 95 -22.14 5.85 0.48
C ALA A 95 -23.00 4.60 0.17
N ASN A 96 -22.54 3.74 -0.74
CA ASN A 96 -23.33 2.62 -1.26
C ASN A 96 -23.00 1.26 -0.60
N GLY A 97 -22.07 1.21 0.37
CA GLY A 97 -21.55 -0.04 0.92
C GLY A 97 -20.65 -0.79 -0.07
N PRO A 98 -20.04 -1.92 0.33
CA PRO A 98 -19.09 -2.62 -0.53
C PRO A 98 -19.78 -3.11 -1.81
N ILE A 99 -19.48 -2.46 -2.93
CA ILE A 99 -19.60 -3.09 -4.25
C ILE A 99 -18.52 -4.17 -4.24
N VAL A 100 -18.94 -5.42 -4.31
CA VAL A 100 -18.09 -6.60 -4.49
C VAL A 100 -16.98 -6.22 -5.47
N ALA A 101 -15.73 -6.20 -5.00
CA ALA A 101 -14.60 -6.02 -5.90
C ALA A 101 -14.76 -7.06 -7.03
N PRO A 102 -14.54 -6.71 -8.31
CA PRO A 102 -14.42 -7.75 -9.32
C PRO A 102 -13.39 -8.74 -8.77
N GLU A 103 -13.78 -10.01 -8.68
CA GLU A 103 -12.91 -11.07 -8.19
C GLU A 103 -11.57 -10.90 -8.88
N ALA A 104 -10.50 -10.81 -8.09
CA ALA A 104 -9.16 -10.91 -8.64
C ALA A 104 -9.16 -12.14 -9.54
N PRO A 105 -8.66 -12.05 -10.79
CA PRO A 105 -8.58 -13.23 -11.63
C PRO A 105 -7.92 -14.34 -10.82
N GLU A 106 -8.56 -15.51 -10.78
CA GLU A 106 -8.02 -16.67 -10.08
C GLU A 106 -6.55 -16.81 -10.45
N PRO A 107 -5.64 -17.02 -9.47
CA PRO A 107 -4.24 -17.19 -9.78
C PRO A 107 -4.16 -18.31 -10.83
N GLU A 108 -3.60 -18.00 -12.00
CA GLU A 108 -3.26 -19.04 -12.97
C GLU A 108 -2.47 -20.10 -12.21
N VAL A 109 -2.94 -21.34 -12.28
CA VAL A 109 -2.28 -22.48 -11.66
C VAL A 109 -0.86 -22.54 -12.23
N ILE A 110 0.10 -22.02 -11.48
CA ILE A 110 1.52 -22.22 -11.77
C ILE A 110 1.71 -23.73 -11.60
N GLN A 111 1.92 -24.44 -12.72
CA GLN A 111 2.31 -25.84 -12.66
C GLN A 111 3.57 -25.91 -11.81
N GLU A 112 3.52 -26.73 -10.75
CA GLU A 112 4.69 -26.97 -9.91
C GLU A 112 5.86 -27.34 -10.82
N PRO A 113 7.05 -26.73 -10.66
CA PRO A 113 8.21 -27.14 -11.41
C PRO A 113 8.45 -28.63 -11.13
N GLU A 114 8.66 -29.42 -12.19
CA GLU A 114 8.98 -30.84 -12.07
C GLU A 114 10.07 -31.03 -11.01
N PRO A 115 9.97 -32.07 -10.16
CA PRO A 115 10.93 -32.30 -9.10
C PRO A 115 12.33 -32.37 -9.73
N ILE A 116 13.23 -31.54 -9.23
CA ILE A 116 14.65 -31.55 -9.62
C ILE A 116 15.19 -32.91 -9.16
N LEU A 117 15.25 -33.86 -10.09
CA LEU A 117 15.85 -35.17 -9.88
C LEU A 117 17.33 -34.99 -9.57
N ASP A 118 17.76 -35.50 -8.42
CA ASP A 118 19.15 -35.51 -7.97
C ASP A 118 20.04 -36.11 -9.06
N GLU A 119 21.14 -35.45 -9.43
CA GLU A 119 22.02 -35.86 -10.54
C GLU A 119 22.48 -37.32 -10.38
N ALA A 120 22.59 -37.79 -9.13
CA ALA A 120 22.95 -39.16 -8.79
C ALA A 120 21.92 -40.23 -9.23
N GLU A 121 20.64 -39.87 -9.35
CA GLU A 121 19.59 -40.77 -9.85
C GLU A 121 19.58 -40.80 -11.38
N GLN A 122 19.81 -39.65 -12.04
CA GLN A 122 19.89 -39.57 -13.50
C GLN A 122 21.09 -40.35 -14.07
N LEU A 123 22.21 -40.36 -13.32
CA LEU A 123 23.41 -41.12 -13.71
C LEU A 123 23.21 -42.65 -13.61
N GLN A 124 22.26 -43.13 -12.80
CA GLN A 124 21.99 -44.58 -12.70
C GLN A 124 21.17 -45.11 -13.88
N GLU A 125 20.39 -44.25 -14.53
CA GLU A 125 19.64 -44.61 -15.74
C GLU A 125 20.48 -44.50 -17.02
N ASP A 126 21.65 -43.87 -16.99
CA ASP A 126 22.56 -43.80 -18.13
C ASP A 126 23.25 -45.17 -18.34
N PRO A 127 22.91 -45.90 -19.43
CA PRO A 127 23.50 -47.21 -19.72
C PRO A 127 25.03 -47.14 -19.96
N PHE A 128 25.58 -45.94 -20.12
CA PHE A 128 27.01 -45.70 -20.30
C PHE A 128 27.72 -45.17 -19.05
N TYR A 129 27.03 -44.98 -17.91
CA TYR A 129 27.63 -44.42 -16.70
C TYR A 129 28.86 -45.21 -16.22
N LYS A 130 28.86 -46.54 -16.41
CA LYS A 130 29.97 -47.43 -16.03
C LYS A 130 31.22 -47.33 -16.93
N PHE A 131 31.19 -46.52 -17.99
CA PHE A 131 32.31 -46.35 -18.92
C PHE A 131 32.98 -44.97 -18.82
N ARG A 132 32.57 -44.14 -17.86
CA ARG A 132 33.22 -42.86 -17.56
C ARG A 132 34.34 -43.12 -16.54
N GLU A 133 35.50 -43.56 -17.03
CA GLU A 133 36.80 -43.44 -16.33
C GLU A 133 37.57 -42.24 -16.86
#